data_AF-A0A920FNE5-F1
#
_entry.id   AF-A0A920FNE5-F1
#
_cell.length_a   1.000
_cell.length_b   1.000
_cell.length_c   1.000
_cell.angle_alpha   90.00
_cell.angle_beta   90.00
_cell.angle_gamma   90.00
#
_symmetry.space_group_name_H-M   'P 1'
#
loop_
_entity.id
_entity.type
_entity.pdbx_description
1 polymer ?
#
loop_
_entity_poly.entity_id
_entity_poly.type
_entity_poly.pdbx_seq_one_letter_code
_entity_poly.pdbx_strand_id
1 'polypeptide(L)'
;MGASAKTRASPVEGYMMEVTRLPEKATFIADLDDDIAEGLRISLEEEDGNLIEVQTPESGTAVNFMSRLEKAIGDGHLNLDVSYDEEESQLKISHREYGLTKGFSITSFKEGALTDEIGVPQLKLGLDIEGKLGGESADGDGLVLKGHSDNYMTADLRVAYMGKQTGEVGKVIVAQNAMQFQIGTHPGDQVGVAIDSTHSTRLGRGIDNQSGFNSLAEVNVFTPQAAEDTIRLVDEANDQLLSLRGKLGAVQKNALESNMATLRITQENLIAAESVIRDSDLAEEVANYTKHLILTEAAAAASAQTNRMDPDVLRLLINHR
;
A
#
# COMPACT_ATOMS: atom_id res chain seq x y z
N MET A 1 5.67 -8.70 7.62
CA MET A 1 4.95 -7.43 7.42
C MET A 1 5.65 -6.64 6.33
N GLY A 2 4.90 -6.13 5.35
CA GLY A 2 5.40 -5.28 4.27
C GLY A 2 4.48 -4.08 4.11
N ALA A 3 5.01 -2.91 3.81
CA ALA A 3 4.23 -1.71 3.54
C ALA A 3 4.77 -1.07 2.27
N SER A 4 3.91 -0.38 1.53
CA SER A 4 4.25 0.37 0.33
C SER A 4 4.44 1.84 0.67
N ALA A 5 5.06 2.60 -0.23
CA ALA A 5 5.07 4.06 -0.19
C ALA A 5 3.65 4.67 -0.12
N LYS A 6 2.61 3.94 -0.54
CA LYS A 6 1.20 4.35 -0.43
C LYS A 6 0.58 4.14 0.95
N THR A 7 1.12 3.26 1.79
CA THR A 7 0.55 2.92 3.10
C THR A 7 0.75 4.07 4.07
N ARG A 8 -0.30 4.77 4.51
CA ARG A 8 -0.12 5.93 5.39
C ARG A 8 0.38 5.54 6.78
N ALA A 9 0.98 6.51 7.48
CA ALA A 9 1.30 6.34 8.89
C ALA A 9 0.01 6.10 9.68
N SER A 10 0.04 5.10 10.57
CA SER A 10 -1.10 4.80 11.43
C SER A 10 -1.31 5.91 12.46
N PRO A 11 -2.54 6.12 12.94
CA PRO A 11 -2.81 6.89 14.16
C PRO A 11 -2.00 6.33 15.34
N VAL A 12 -1.93 7.10 16.44
CA VAL A 12 -1.25 6.67 17.69
C VAL A 12 -1.82 5.33 18.21
N GLU A 13 -3.09 5.06 17.92
CA GLU A 13 -3.78 3.82 18.30
C GLU A 13 -3.49 2.63 17.38
N GLY A 14 -2.77 2.81 16.27
CA GLY A 14 -2.49 1.79 15.25
C GLY A 14 -3.68 1.49 14.33
N TYR A 15 -3.41 0.78 13.21
CA TYR A 15 -4.47 0.17 12.41
C TYR A 15 -4.93 -1.12 13.08
N MET A 16 -6.18 -1.16 13.52
CA MET A 16 -6.78 -2.36 14.07
C MET A 16 -6.87 -3.45 12.99
N MET A 17 -6.39 -4.65 13.32
CA MET A 17 -6.55 -5.82 12.49
C MET A 17 -7.75 -6.61 12.97
N GLU A 18 -8.71 -6.82 12.08
CA GLU A 18 -9.89 -7.62 12.33
C GLU A 18 -9.85 -8.85 11.41
N VAL A 19 -9.96 -10.05 11.97
CA VAL A 19 -9.99 -11.30 11.20
C VAL A 19 -11.41 -11.85 11.22
N THR A 20 -12.05 -11.93 10.07
CA THR A 20 -13.40 -12.46 9.91
C THR A 20 -13.39 -13.96 9.65
N ARG A 21 -12.34 -14.48 9.00
CA ARG A 21 -12.16 -15.93 8.79
C ARG A 21 -10.70 -16.32 8.95
N LEU A 22 -10.46 -17.43 9.64
CA LEU A 22 -9.12 -17.99 9.78
C LEU A 22 -8.70 -18.72 8.49
N PRO A 23 -7.40 -18.69 8.16
CA PRO A 23 -6.86 -19.47 7.06
C PRO A 23 -6.81 -20.96 7.41
N GLU A 24 -7.01 -21.80 6.40
CA GLU A 24 -6.96 -23.27 6.54
C GLU A 24 -6.06 -23.88 5.46
N LYS A 25 -5.43 -25.00 5.80
CA LYS A 25 -4.65 -25.81 4.86
C LYS A 25 -5.59 -26.77 4.14
N ALA A 26 -5.36 -27.04 2.85
CA ALA A 26 -5.99 -28.17 2.19
C ALA A 26 -5.69 -29.43 2.99
N THR A 27 -6.74 -30.12 3.46
CA THR A 27 -6.61 -31.30 4.31
C THR A 27 -7.54 -32.39 3.83
N PHE A 28 -7.02 -33.60 3.78
CA PHE A 28 -7.75 -34.84 3.51
C PHE A 28 -7.59 -35.76 4.72
N ILE A 29 -8.69 -36.31 5.22
CA ILE A 29 -8.71 -37.28 6.30
C ILE A 29 -9.58 -38.45 5.83
N ALA A 30 -9.07 -39.67 5.95
CA ALA A 30 -9.83 -40.87 5.66
C ALA A 30 -9.31 -42.04 6.49
N ASP A 31 -10.16 -43.04 6.68
CA ASP A 31 -9.82 -44.27 7.38
C ASP A 31 -8.84 -45.10 6.52
N LEU A 32 -7.83 -45.67 7.17
CA LEU A 32 -6.78 -46.49 6.57
C LEU A 32 -6.41 -47.61 7.56
N ASP A 33 -7.17 -48.70 7.56
CA ASP A 33 -6.78 -49.93 8.21
C ASP A 33 -5.94 -50.83 7.28
N ASP A 34 -5.45 -51.95 7.81
CA ASP A 34 -4.66 -52.90 7.02
C ASP A 34 -5.46 -53.51 5.85
N ASP A 35 -6.77 -53.70 6.03
CA ASP A 35 -7.67 -54.24 5.00
C ASP A 35 -7.83 -53.25 3.84
N ILE A 36 -7.93 -51.94 4.12
CA ILE A 36 -7.97 -50.86 3.13
C ILE A 36 -6.60 -50.73 2.46
N ALA A 37 -5.50 -50.81 3.22
CA ALA A 37 -4.15 -50.64 2.71
C ALA A 37 -3.70 -51.76 1.75
N GLU A 38 -4.21 -52.98 1.92
CA GLU A 38 -3.89 -54.13 1.08
C GLU A 38 -4.23 -53.86 -0.40
N GLY A 39 -3.24 -53.93 -1.30
CA GLY A 39 -3.47 -53.68 -2.73
C GLY A 39 -3.91 -52.25 -3.08
N LEU A 40 -3.88 -51.32 -2.12
CA LEU A 40 -4.29 -49.93 -2.33
C LEU A 40 -3.40 -49.26 -3.38
N ARG A 41 -4.04 -48.60 -4.35
CA ARG A 41 -3.38 -47.72 -5.29
C ARG A 41 -4.03 -46.35 -5.20
N ILE A 42 -3.21 -45.32 -5.01
CA ILE A 42 -3.65 -43.93 -5.07
C ILE A 42 -2.80 -43.12 -6.03
N SER A 43 -3.37 -42.03 -6.49
CA SER A 43 -2.66 -40.95 -7.18
C SER A 43 -2.89 -39.64 -6.44
N LEU A 44 -1.84 -38.85 -6.27
CA LEU A 44 -1.87 -37.51 -5.68
C LEU A 44 -1.27 -36.52 -6.66
N GLU A 45 -2.00 -35.44 -6.92
CA GLU A 45 -1.58 -34.35 -7.80
C GLU A 45 -1.66 -33.02 -7.04
N GLU A 46 -0.57 -32.26 -7.01
CA GLU A 46 -0.49 -30.94 -6.39
C GLU A 46 -0.86 -29.81 -7.37
N GLU A 47 -1.14 -28.59 -6.88
CA GLU A 47 -1.48 -27.43 -7.73
C GLU A 47 -0.44 -27.13 -8.83
N ASP A 48 0.83 -27.47 -8.59
CA ASP A 48 1.95 -27.21 -9.49
C ASP A 48 2.08 -28.29 -10.59
N GLY A 49 1.20 -29.30 -10.58
CA GLY A 49 1.16 -30.40 -11.55
C GLY A 49 2.09 -31.58 -11.22
N ASN A 50 2.74 -31.56 -10.05
CA ASN A 50 3.51 -32.70 -9.57
C ASN A 50 2.56 -33.86 -9.23
N LEU A 51 2.80 -35.01 -9.86
CA LEU A 51 1.98 -36.21 -9.74
C LEU A 51 2.80 -37.35 -9.15
N ILE A 52 2.25 -38.00 -8.13
CA ILE A 52 2.77 -39.28 -7.63
C ILE A 52 1.70 -40.35 -7.70
N GLU A 53 2.14 -41.58 -7.91
CA GLU A 53 1.32 -42.76 -7.75
C GLU A 53 1.97 -43.68 -6.73
N VAL A 54 1.16 -44.17 -5.79
CA VAL A 54 1.61 -45.06 -4.72
C VAL A 54 0.77 -46.32 -4.77
N GLN A 55 1.44 -47.47 -4.80
CA GLN A 55 0.80 -48.77 -4.78
C GLN A 55 1.38 -49.67 -3.69
N THR A 56 0.48 -50.28 -2.94
CA THR A 56 0.78 -51.30 -1.93
C THR A 56 0.63 -52.70 -2.54
N PRO A 57 1.50 -53.67 -2.19
CA PRO A 57 1.30 -55.07 -2.55
C PRO A 57 0.02 -55.66 -1.90
N GLU A 58 -0.47 -56.79 -2.41
CA GLU A 58 -1.59 -57.57 -1.84
C GLU A 58 -1.28 -58.22 -0.48
N SER A 59 -0.19 -57.85 0.19
CA SER A 59 0.14 -58.30 1.54
C SER A 59 0.69 -57.16 2.39
N GLY A 60 0.41 -55.91 2.00
CA GLY A 60 0.93 -54.73 2.68
C GLY A 60 -0.04 -54.18 3.72
N THR A 61 0.53 -53.66 4.80
CA THR A 61 -0.17 -53.02 5.91
C THR A 61 -0.31 -51.51 5.70
N ALA A 62 -1.12 -50.85 6.52
CA ALA A 62 -1.23 -49.39 6.56
C ALA A 62 0.14 -48.73 6.74
N VAL A 63 0.96 -49.24 7.67
CA VAL A 63 2.32 -48.72 7.92
C VAL A 63 3.22 -48.82 6.67
N ASN A 64 3.14 -49.91 5.92
CA ASN A 64 3.91 -50.08 4.69
C ASN A 64 3.46 -49.10 3.60
N PHE A 65 2.15 -48.85 3.49
CA PHE A 65 1.61 -47.84 2.59
C PHE A 65 2.09 -46.44 2.99
N MET A 66 2.02 -46.10 4.27
CA MET A 66 2.47 -44.81 4.80
C MET A 66 3.93 -44.53 4.50
N SER A 67 4.83 -45.49 4.74
CA SER A 67 6.24 -45.32 4.44
C SER A 67 6.51 -45.12 2.93
N ARG A 68 5.74 -45.78 2.07
CA ARG A 68 5.83 -45.60 0.61
C ARG A 68 5.29 -44.24 0.18
N LEU A 69 4.20 -43.80 0.78
CA LEU A 69 3.57 -42.52 0.51
C LEU A 69 4.48 -41.36 0.91
N GLU A 70 5.03 -41.37 2.12
CA GLU A 70 5.99 -40.37 2.59
C GLU A 70 7.21 -40.30 1.67
N LYS A 71 7.75 -41.46 1.27
CA LYS A 71 8.88 -41.50 0.35
C LYS A 71 8.52 -40.95 -1.04
N ALA A 72 7.37 -41.32 -1.60
CA ALA A 72 6.94 -40.85 -2.90
C ALA A 72 6.71 -39.33 -2.91
N ILE A 73 6.16 -38.77 -1.83
CA ILE A 73 6.00 -37.31 -1.67
C ILE A 73 7.37 -36.62 -1.63
N GLY A 74 8.33 -37.17 -0.88
CA GLY A 74 9.69 -36.66 -0.80
C GLY A 74 10.43 -36.70 -2.15
N ASP A 75 10.37 -37.85 -2.84
CA ASP A 75 11.01 -38.07 -4.14
C ASP A 75 10.34 -37.27 -5.27
N GLY A 76 9.01 -37.08 -5.19
CA GLY A 76 8.21 -36.28 -6.12
C GLY A 76 8.24 -34.78 -5.86
N HIS A 77 8.88 -34.34 -4.78
CA HIS A 77 8.94 -32.94 -4.34
C HIS A 77 7.56 -32.29 -4.10
N LEU A 78 6.56 -33.06 -3.69
CA LEU A 78 5.25 -32.52 -3.34
C LEU A 78 5.33 -31.76 -2.01
N ASN A 79 4.63 -30.64 -1.92
CA ASN A 79 4.55 -29.78 -0.73
C ASN A 79 3.44 -30.23 0.23
N LEU A 80 3.40 -31.54 0.49
CA LEU A 80 2.42 -32.19 1.35
C LEU A 80 3.08 -32.76 2.61
N ASP A 81 2.38 -32.66 3.73
CA ASP A 81 2.67 -33.39 4.96
C ASP A 81 1.65 -34.51 5.10
N VAL A 82 2.15 -35.69 5.49
CA VAL A 82 1.32 -36.86 5.74
C VAL A 82 1.57 -37.34 7.15
N SER A 83 0.51 -37.75 7.83
CA SER A 83 0.55 -38.35 9.15
C SER A 83 -0.46 -39.47 9.24
N TYR A 84 -0.14 -40.51 10.00
CA TYR A 84 -1.04 -41.60 10.31
C TYR A 84 -1.29 -41.65 11.81
N ASP A 85 -2.56 -41.71 12.20
CA ASP A 85 -2.96 -41.93 13.58
C ASP A 85 -3.25 -43.42 13.78
N GLU A 86 -2.38 -44.11 14.54
CA GLU A 86 -2.53 -45.55 14.80
C GLU A 86 -3.74 -45.86 15.70
N GLU A 87 -4.15 -44.94 16.57
CA GLU A 87 -5.27 -45.18 17.49
C GLU A 87 -6.61 -45.08 16.77
N GLU A 88 -6.75 -44.11 15.87
CA GLU A 88 -7.96 -43.91 15.08
C GLU A 88 -7.91 -44.64 13.72
N SER A 89 -6.78 -45.25 13.35
CA SER A 89 -6.54 -45.84 12.02
C SER A 89 -6.83 -44.85 10.89
N GLN A 90 -6.39 -43.59 11.04
CA GLN A 90 -6.70 -42.52 10.10
C GLN A 90 -5.46 -41.99 9.39
N LEU A 91 -5.57 -41.91 8.07
CA LEU A 91 -4.65 -41.18 7.21
C LEU A 91 -5.05 -39.72 7.17
N LYS A 92 -4.09 -38.84 7.45
CA LYS A 92 -4.23 -37.41 7.23
C LYS A 92 -3.16 -36.92 6.26
N ILE A 93 -3.59 -36.27 5.19
CA ILE A 93 -2.74 -35.56 4.23
C ILE A 93 -3.10 -34.08 4.31
N SER A 94 -2.10 -33.22 4.44
CA SER A 94 -2.32 -31.77 4.47
C SER A 94 -1.27 -31.04 3.67
N HIS A 95 -1.66 -29.97 2.98
CA HIS A 95 -0.71 -29.09 2.31
C HIS A 95 0.15 -28.33 3.33
N ARG A 96 1.43 -28.08 3.02
CA ARG A 96 2.34 -27.39 3.95
C ARG A 96 2.01 -25.91 4.09
N GLU A 97 1.52 -25.29 3.03
CA GLU A 97 1.12 -23.89 2.97
C GLU A 97 -0.39 -23.70 3.11
N TYR A 98 -0.78 -22.49 3.50
CA TYR A 98 -2.17 -22.07 3.63
C TYR A 98 -2.62 -21.35 2.36
N GLY A 99 -3.89 -21.49 2.01
CA GLY A 99 -4.56 -20.60 1.06
C GLY A 99 -5.44 -21.31 0.04
N LEU A 100 -6.26 -20.55 -0.68
CA LEU A 100 -7.19 -21.09 -1.70
C LEU A 100 -6.47 -21.63 -2.94
N THR A 101 -5.32 -21.05 -3.27
CA THR A 101 -4.48 -21.48 -4.40
C THR A 101 -3.63 -22.71 -4.06
N LYS A 102 -3.60 -23.09 -2.78
CA LYS A 102 -2.80 -24.17 -2.23
C LYS A 102 -3.67 -25.40 -2.00
N GLY A 103 -3.44 -26.46 -2.77
CA GLY A 103 -4.36 -27.58 -2.86
C GLY A 103 -3.77 -28.81 -3.55
N PHE A 104 -4.47 -29.92 -3.40
CA PHE A 104 -4.10 -31.17 -4.04
C PHE A 104 -5.35 -31.98 -4.37
N SER A 105 -5.24 -32.84 -5.37
CA SER A 105 -6.24 -33.85 -5.68
C SER A 105 -5.75 -35.22 -5.25
N ILE A 106 -6.67 -36.02 -4.71
CA ILE A 106 -6.42 -37.43 -4.38
C ILE A 106 -7.38 -38.31 -5.16
N THR A 107 -6.86 -39.39 -5.73
CA THR A 107 -7.63 -40.40 -6.45
C THR A 107 -7.33 -41.77 -5.87
N SER A 108 -8.34 -42.51 -5.42
CA SER A 108 -8.20 -43.92 -5.05
C SER A 108 -8.66 -44.84 -6.17
N PHE A 109 -7.94 -45.95 -6.38
CA PHE A 109 -8.29 -46.97 -7.38
C PHE A 109 -8.82 -48.25 -6.75
N LYS A 110 -9.22 -48.22 -5.48
CA LYS A 110 -9.80 -49.35 -4.75
C LYS A 110 -11.20 -48.99 -4.23
N GLU A 111 -12.13 -49.93 -4.37
CA GLU A 111 -13.53 -49.74 -3.95
C GLU A 111 -13.62 -49.52 -2.45
N GLY A 112 -14.32 -48.47 -2.02
CA GLY A 112 -14.51 -48.13 -0.60
C GLY A 112 -13.25 -47.68 0.13
N ALA A 113 -12.14 -47.45 -0.57
CA ALA A 113 -10.88 -47.04 0.02
C ALA A 113 -10.62 -45.54 -0.20
N LEU A 114 -10.49 -44.77 0.88
CA LEU A 114 -10.14 -43.35 0.92
C LEU A 114 -11.13 -42.38 0.24
N THR A 115 -11.47 -42.57 -1.04
CA THR A 115 -12.39 -41.73 -1.79
C THR A 115 -13.72 -42.42 -2.05
N ASP A 116 -14.79 -41.64 -2.20
CA ASP A 116 -16.15 -42.17 -2.40
C ASP A 116 -16.33 -42.90 -3.73
N GLU A 117 -15.58 -42.50 -4.76
CA GLU A 117 -15.64 -43.08 -6.10
C GLU A 117 -14.25 -43.55 -6.57
N ILE A 118 -14.23 -44.68 -7.27
CA ILE A 118 -13.01 -45.29 -7.80
C ILE A 118 -12.55 -44.53 -9.04
N GLY A 119 -11.29 -44.10 -9.05
CA GLY A 119 -10.67 -43.45 -10.20
C GLY A 119 -11.14 -42.01 -10.44
N VAL A 120 -11.90 -41.43 -9.49
CA VAL A 120 -12.38 -40.05 -9.58
C VAL A 120 -11.56 -39.16 -8.65
N PRO A 121 -10.87 -38.13 -9.18
CA PRO A 121 -10.10 -37.21 -8.36
C PRO A 121 -10.98 -36.37 -7.44
N GLN A 122 -10.67 -36.38 -6.15
CA GLN A 122 -11.25 -35.47 -5.16
C GLN A 122 -10.28 -34.31 -4.91
N LEU A 123 -10.66 -33.10 -5.32
CA LEU A 123 -9.89 -31.88 -5.08
C LEU A 123 -10.09 -31.37 -3.64
N LYS A 124 -8.98 -31.08 -2.95
CA LYS A 124 -8.95 -30.40 -1.65
C LYS A 124 -8.23 -29.06 -1.80
N LEU A 125 -8.88 -28.00 -1.32
CA LEU A 125 -8.36 -26.64 -1.33
C LEU A 125 -8.24 -26.13 0.11
N GLY A 126 -7.25 -25.28 0.37
CA GLY A 126 -7.20 -24.51 1.60
C GLY A 126 -8.15 -23.31 1.57
N LEU A 127 -8.07 -22.50 2.60
CA LEU A 127 -8.80 -21.24 2.72
C LEU A 127 -7.83 -20.11 3.04
N ASP A 128 -8.01 -18.97 2.36
CA ASP A 128 -7.31 -17.75 2.72
C ASP A 128 -7.93 -17.09 3.95
N ILE A 129 -7.09 -16.39 4.71
CA ILE A 129 -7.51 -15.48 5.77
C ILE A 129 -8.39 -14.37 5.20
N GLU A 130 -9.48 -14.03 5.88
CA GLU A 130 -10.30 -12.87 5.52
C GLU A 130 -10.34 -11.90 6.69
N GLY A 131 -10.34 -10.61 6.37
CA GLY A 131 -10.32 -9.58 7.40
C GLY A 131 -10.22 -8.16 6.87
N LYS A 132 -10.02 -7.24 7.81
CA LYS A 132 -9.87 -5.80 7.57
C LYS A 132 -8.64 -5.27 8.29
N LEU A 133 -8.06 -4.21 7.73
CA LEU A 133 -6.96 -3.46 8.31
C LEU A 133 -7.38 -2.00 8.48
N GLY A 134 -7.34 -1.48 9.70
CA GLY A 134 -7.72 -0.10 9.99
C GLY A 134 -9.16 0.24 9.62
N GLY A 135 -10.05 -0.77 9.58
CA GLY A 135 -11.43 -0.65 9.12
C GLY A 135 -11.64 -0.73 7.59
N GLU A 136 -10.57 -0.80 6.81
CA GLU A 136 -10.62 -0.97 5.35
C GLU A 136 -10.51 -2.46 4.97
N SER A 137 -11.14 -2.85 3.86
CA SER A 137 -11.09 -4.23 3.35
C SER A 137 -9.67 -4.62 2.94
N ALA A 138 -9.34 -5.91 3.12
CA ALA A 138 -8.05 -6.47 2.73
C ALA A 138 -8.26 -7.81 1.99
N ASP A 139 -7.39 -8.10 1.03
CA ASP A 139 -7.29 -9.39 0.35
C ASP A 139 -6.53 -10.40 1.21
N GLY A 140 -7.03 -11.63 1.23
CA GLY A 140 -6.36 -12.78 1.83
C GLY A 140 -5.42 -13.47 0.86
N ASP A 141 -4.25 -13.86 1.35
CA ASP A 141 -3.28 -14.71 0.65
C ASP A 141 -2.63 -15.63 1.69
N GLY A 142 -3.20 -16.83 1.85
CA GLY A 142 -2.86 -17.76 2.92
C GLY A 142 -2.99 -17.14 4.31
N LEU A 143 -1.86 -16.93 4.99
CA LEU A 143 -1.78 -16.31 6.32
C LEU A 143 -1.73 -14.76 6.29
N VAL A 144 -1.65 -14.16 5.10
CA VAL A 144 -1.35 -12.74 4.93
C VAL A 144 -2.61 -11.98 4.51
N LEU A 145 -2.96 -10.93 5.26
CA LEU A 145 -3.88 -9.90 4.79
C LEU A 145 -3.10 -8.80 4.08
N LYS A 146 -3.57 -8.41 2.90
CA LYS A 146 -3.03 -7.31 2.10
C LYS A 146 -4.12 -6.26 1.88
N GLY A 147 -3.90 -5.04 2.37
CA GLY A 147 -4.82 -3.93 2.07
C GLY A 147 -4.88 -3.64 0.57
N HIS A 148 -6.08 -3.36 0.06
CA HIS A 148 -6.31 -3.07 -1.36
C HIS A 148 -5.50 -1.86 -1.83
N SER A 149 -5.02 -1.86 -3.06
CA SER A 149 -4.13 -0.80 -3.56
C SER A 149 -4.79 0.58 -3.69
N ASP A 150 -6.11 0.65 -3.61
CA ASP A 150 -6.97 1.84 -3.60
C ASP A 150 -7.41 2.28 -2.20
N ASN A 151 -7.07 1.52 -1.15
CA ASN A 151 -7.31 1.92 0.23
C ASN A 151 -6.63 3.25 0.56
N TYR A 152 -7.29 4.09 1.35
CA TYR A 152 -6.75 5.40 1.71
C TYR A 152 -5.65 5.29 2.76
N MET A 153 -5.81 4.36 3.72
CA MET A 153 -4.91 4.21 4.86
C MET A 153 -3.96 3.03 4.69
N THR A 154 -4.49 1.88 4.30
CA THR A 154 -3.80 0.59 4.37
C THR A 154 -3.34 0.06 3.01
N ALA A 155 -3.24 0.93 1.99
CA ALA A 155 -2.84 0.53 0.65
C ALA A 155 -1.55 -0.31 0.63
N ASP A 156 -1.66 -1.53 0.08
CA ASP A 156 -0.60 -2.53 -0.04
C ASP A 156 0.06 -2.96 1.30
N LEU A 157 -0.56 -2.64 2.45
CA LEU A 157 -0.08 -3.09 3.75
C LEU A 157 -0.30 -4.60 3.88
N ARG A 158 0.79 -5.36 4.01
CA ARG A 158 0.80 -6.82 4.20
C ARG A 158 1.08 -7.17 5.65
N VAL A 159 0.13 -7.85 6.28
CA VAL A 159 0.18 -8.29 7.68
C VAL A 159 -0.04 -9.79 7.72
N ALA A 160 0.95 -10.53 8.22
CA ALA A 160 0.81 -11.97 8.44
C ALA A 160 0.19 -12.20 9.82
N TYR A 161 -0.78 -13.12 9.90
CA TYR A 161 -1.43 -13.49 11.15
C TYR A 161 -1.25 -14.98 11.43
N MET A 162 -0.73 -15.28 12.61
CA MET A 162 -0.46 -16.65 13.08
C MET A 162 -1.31 -17.03 14.30
N GLY A 163 -2.29 -16.19 14.65
CA GLY A 163 -3.18 -16.48 15.77
C GLY A 163 -4.32 -17.43 15.37
N LYS A 164 -5.08 -17.86 16.38
CA LYS A 164 -6.15 -18.86 16.24
C LYS A 164 -7.54 -18.29 16.53
N GLN A 165 -7.68 -16.97 16.56
CA GLN A 165 -8.91 -16.29 16.97
C GLN A 165 -9.43 -15.37 15.86
N THR A 166 -10.75 -15.24 15.78
CA THR A 166 -11.43 -14.27 14.92
C THR A 166 -11.83 -13.04 15.74
N GLY A 167 -12.16 -11.94 15.05
CA GLY A 167 -12.49 -10.65 15.65
C GLY A 167 -11.30 -9.69 15.65
N GLU A 168 -11.25 -8.78 16.61
CA GLU A 168 -10.12 -7.85 16.77
C GLU A 168 -8.91 -8.58 17.33
N VAL A 169 -7.92 -8.85 16.47
CA VAL A 169 -6.78 -9.72 16.82
C VAL A 169 -5.50 -8.96 17.15
N GLY A 170 -5.47 -7.66 16.89
CA GLY A 170 -4.30 -6.84 17.21
C GLY A 170 -4.31 -5.49 16.53
N LYS A 171 -3.21 -4.76 16.74
CA LYS A 171 -2.99 -3.42 16.17
C LYS A 171 -1.65 -3.39 15.46
N VAL A 172 -1.66 -2.84 14.25
CA VAL A 172 -0.46 -2.65 13.43
C VAL A 172 -0.09 -1.17 13.46
N ILE A 173 1.07 -0.87 14.04
CA ILE A 173 1.62 0.48 14.04
C ILE A 173 2.48 0.63 12.78
N VAL A 174 2.06 1.52 11.89
CA VAL A 174 2.81 1.89 10.69
C VAL A 174 3.40 3.27 10.93
N ALA A 175 4.71 3.35 11.11
CA ALA A 175 5.42 4.62 11.12
C ALA A 175 6.00 4.89 9.74
N GLN A 176 5.27 5.63 8.90
CA GLN A 176 5.86 6.22 7.72
C GLN A 176 6.54 7.53 8.14
N ASN A 177 7.88 7.57 8.07
CA ASN A 177 8.67 8.81 8.17
C ASN A 177 8.53 9.65 6.88
N ALA A 178 7.30 9.80 6.39
CA ALA A 178 7.02 10.58 5.21
C ALA A 178 7.28 12.05 5.50
N MET A 179 8.05 12.70 4.64
CA MET A 179 8.19 14.16 4.69
C MET A 179 6.90 14.78 4.19
N GLN A 180 6.29 15.64 5.00
CA GLN A 180 5.10 16.38 4.60
C GLN A 180 5.48 17.78 4.11
N PHE A 181 4.98 18.14 2.93
CA PHE A 181 5.18 19.44 2.32
C PHE A 181 3.83 20.15 2.22
N GLN A 182 3.75 21.34 2.81
CA GLN A 182 2.64 22.27 2.58
C GLN A 182 2.77 22.85 1.17
N ILE A 183 1.78 22.61 0.32
CA ILE A 183 1.78 22.99 -1.10
C ILE A 183 0.71 24.03 -1.46
N GLY A 184 -0.26 24.25 -0.59
CA GLY A 184 -1.31 25.24 -0.78
C GLY A 184 -1.41 26.26 0.36
N THR A 185 -2.37 27.18 0.21
CA THR A 185 -2.58 28.30 1.13
C THR A 185 -3.49 27.94 2.31
N HIS A 186 -4.20 26.81 2.26
CA HIS A 186 -5.11 26.38 3.33
C HIS A 186 -4.52 25.27 4.20
N PRO A 187 -4.92 25.20 5.49
CA PRO A 187 -4.60 24.05 6.33
C PRO A 187 -5.09 22.74 5.68
N GLY A 188 -4.19 21.77 5.55
CA GLY A 188 -4.49 20.47 4.94
C GLY A 188 -4.08 20.31 3.48
N ASP A 189 -3.67 21.40 2.80
CA ASP A 189 -3.10 21.34 1.45
C ASP A 189 -1.65 20.82 1.49
N GLN A 190 -1.50 19.53 1.79
CA GLN A 190 -0.21 18.88 2.03
C GLN A 190 -0.01 17.69 1.11
N VAL A 191 1.21 17.51 0.64
CA VAL A 191 1.66 16.30 -0.04
C VAL A 191 2.68 15.58 0.83
N GLY A 192 2.46 14.30 1.08
CA GLY A 192 3.38 13.43 1.79
C GLY A 192 4.28 12.68 0.82
N VAL A 193 5.58 12.61 1.13
CA VAL A 193 6.57 11.83 0.39
C VAL A 193 7.26 10.86 1.33
N ALA A 194 6.98 9.58 1.16
CA ALA A 194 7.71 8.51 1.83
C ALA A 194 8.87 8.05 0.95
N ILE A 195 10.05 7.90 1.56
CA ILE A 195 11.21 7.28 0.94
C ILE A 195 11.43 5.94 1.61
N ASP A 196 11.29 4.87 0.84
CA ASP A 196 11.63 3.53 1.31
C ASP A 196 13.12 3.44 1.61
N SER A 197 13.50 2.60 2.57
CA SER A 197 14.90 2.46 2.95
C SER A 197 15.72 1.91 1.79
N THR A 198 16.73 2.67 1.38
CA THR A 198 17.69 2.31 0.32
C THR A 198 18.93 1.60 0.87
N HIS A 199 18.86 1.08 2.10
CA HIS A 199 19.97 0.34 2.68
C HIS A 199 20.16 -0.99 1.93
N SER A 200 21.40 -1.44 1.74
CA SER A 200 21.69 -2.68 0.99
C SER A 200 20.98 -3.91 1.55
N THR A 201 20.79 -3.96 2.86
CA THR A 201 20.01 -5.03 3.51
C THR A 201 18.54 -5.03 3.12
N ARG A 202 17.99 -3.92 2.59
CA ARG A 202 16.56 -3.74 2.25
C ARG A 202 16.27 -3.71 0.76
N LEU A 203 17.30 -3.65 -0.08
CA LEU A 203 17.19 -3.66 -1.53
C LEU A 203 17.38 -5.07 -2.11
N GLY A 204 16.72 -5.35 -3.24
CA GLY A 204 16.87 -6.62 -3.97
C GLY A 204 16.39 -7.83 -3.17
N ARG A 205 15.28 -7.69 -2.43
CA ARG A 205 14.68 -8.77 -1.62
C ARG A 205 13.60 -9.52 -2.38
N GLY A 206 13.37 -10.78 -2.00
CA GLY A 206 12.25 -11.59 -2.50
C GLY A 206 12.46 -12.09 -3.93
N ILE A 207 13.72 -12.21 -4.35
CA ILE A 207 14.11 -12.78 -5.64
C ILE A 207 14.57 -14.21 -5.42
N ASP A 208 13.91 -15.16 -6.07
CA ASP A 208 14.31 -16.57 -6.01
C ASP A 208 15.68 -16.76 -6.65
N ASN A 209 16.60 -17.35 -5.89
CA ASN A 209 17.96 -17.58 -6.30
C ASN A 209 18.52 -18.85 -5.65
N GLN A 210 19.46 -19.51 -6.33
CA GLN A 210 20.02 -20.79 -5.87
C GLN A 210 21.09 -20.59 -4.80
N SER A 211 21.67 -19.40 -4.72
CA SER A 211 22.71 -19.03 -3.75
C SER A 211 22.17 -18.67 -2.36
N GLY A 212 20.84 -18.57 -2.20
CA GLY A 212 20.18 -18.28 -0.93
C GLY A 212 20.30 -16.83 -0.45
N PHE A 213 20.62 -15.88 -1.33
CA PHE A 213 20.73 -14.47 -1.00
C PHE A 213 19.37 -13.83 -0.74
N ASN A 214 19.22 -13.15 0.39
CA ASN A 214 17.97 -12.44 0.70
C ASN A 214 18.01 -10.96 0.34
N SER A 215 19.20 -10.37 0.19
CA SER A 215 19.37 -8.94 -0.08
C SER A 215 20.75 -8.62 -0.67
N LEU A 216 20.92 -7.39 -1.18
CA LEU A 216 22.21 -6.89 -1.65
C LEU A 216 23.32 -6.89 -0.58
N ALA A 217 23.00 -7.02 0.70
CA ALA A 217 24.02 -7.11 1.75
C ALA A 217 24.72 -8.48 1.81
N GLU A 218 24.10 -9.52 1.26
CA GLU A 218 24.54 -10.92 1.38
C GLU A 218 25.25 -11.43 0.12
N VAL A 219 25.21 -10.66 -0.97
CA VAL A 219 25.72 -11.07 -2.27
C VAL A 219 27.23 -11.28 -2.25
N ASN A 220 27.67 -12.31 -2.96
CA ASN A 220 29.07 -12.53 -3.28
C ASN A 220 29.19 -13.07 -4.70
N VAL A 221 30.39 -12.97 -5.27
CA VAL A 221 30.65 -13.33 -6.67
C VAL A 221 31.74 -14.40 -6.78
N PHE A 222 31.83 -15.28 -5.78
CA PHE A 222 32.88 -16.30 -5.73
C PHE A 222 32.64 -17.48 -6.67
N THR A 223 31.39 -17.69 -7.11
CA THR A 223 31.02 -18.75 -8.06
C THR A 223 30.24 -18.16 -9.24
N PRO A 224 30.23 -18.83 -10.41
CA PRO A 224 29.41 -18.40 -11.54
C PRO A 224 27.92 -18.26 -11.18
N GLN A 225 27.37 -19.21 -10.41
CA GLN A 225 25.98 -19.16 -9.96
C GLN A 225 25.71 -17.96 -9.06
N ALA A 226 26.62 -17.71 -8.10
CA ALA A 226 26.50 -16.57 -7.20
C ALA A 226 26.60 -15.23 -7.96
N ALA A 227 27.40 -15.16 -9.03
CA ALA A 227 27.47 -13.99 -9.88
C ALA A 227 26.16 -13.75 -10.67
N GLU A 228 25.55 -14.80 -11.24
CA GLU A 228 24.27 -14.69 -11.95
C GLU A 228 23.13 -14.27 -11.00
N ASP A 229 23.08 -14.87 -9.82
CA ASP A 229 22.11 -14.51 -8.78
C ASP A 229 22.31 -13.07 -8.29
N THR A 230 23.56 -12.63 -8.14
CA THR A 230 23.88 -11.25 -7.77
C THR A 230 23.38 -10.25 -8.83
N ILE A 231 23.50 -10.56 -10.12
CA ILE A 231 22.99 -9.70 -11.19
C ILE A 231 21.48 -9.53 -11.05
N ARG A 232 20.73 -10.62 -10.85
CA ARG A 232 19.28 -10.56 -10.65
C ARG A 232 18.88 -9.68 -9.47
N LEU A 233 19.59 -9.80 -8.34
CA LEU A 233 19.32 -8.97 -7.17
C LEU A 233 19.66 -7.48 -7.40
N VAL A 234 20.72 -7.19 -8.17
CA VAL A 234 21.12 -5.83 -8.53
C VAL A 234 20.11 -5.19 -9.49
N ASP A 235 19.61 -5.94 -10.47
CA ASP A 235 18.60 -5.45 -11.41
C ASP A 235 17.31 -5.09 -10.67
N GLU A 236 16.83 -5.98 -9.79
CA GLU A 236 15.66 -5.69 -8.95
C GLU A 236 15.89 -4.45 -8.06
N ALA A 237 17.05 -4.36 -7.41
CA ALA A 237 17.39 -3.19 -6.60
C ALA A 237 17.44 -1.90 -7.42
N ASN A 238 17.94 -1.96 -8.66
CA ASN A 238 17.97 -0.84 -9.57
C ASN A 238 16.56 -0.41 -9.99
N ASP A 239 15.67 -1.36 -10.29
CA ASP A 239 14.27 -1.09 -10.60
C ASP A 239 13.52 -0.47 -9.40
N GLN A 240 13.80 -0.94 -8.19
CA GLN A 240 13.28 -0.32 -6.95
C GLN A 240 13.73 1.15 -6.83
N LEU A 241 15.00 1.44 -7.10
CA LEU A 241 15.53 2.82 -7.06
C LEU A 241 14.98 3.68 -8.21
N LEU A 242 14.81 3.14 -9.41
CA LEU A 242 14.21 3.85 -10.54
C LEU A 242 12.74 4.17 -10.27
N SER A 243 11.99 3.23 -9.71
CA SER A 243 10.61 3.44 -9.26
C SER A 243 10.52 4.52 -8.19
N LEU A 244 11.41 4.48 -7.19
CA LEU A 244 11.50 5.54 -6.17
C LEU A 244 11.79 6.91 -6.81
N ARG A 245 12.76 7.00 -7.72
CA ARG A 245 13.07 8.25 -8.45
C ARG A 245 11.90 8.74 -9.29
N GLY A 246 11.18 7.82 -9.94
CA GLY A 246 9.98 8.13 -10.71
C GLY A 246 8.88 8.73 -9.83
N LYS A 247 8.63 8.13 -8.65
CA LYS A 247 7.67 8.65 -7.66
C LYS A 247 8.06 10.05 -7.16
N LEU A 248 9.34 10.25 -6.81
CA LEU A 248 9.84 11.56 -6.39
C LEU A 248 9.69 12.62 -7.50
N GLY A 249 10.05 12.27 -8.74
CA GLY A 249 9.89 13.16 -9.89
C GLY A 249 8.42 13.50 -10.17
N ALA A 250 7.52 12.54 -10.02
CA ALA A 250 6.08 12.77 -10.18
C ALA A 250 5.54 13.75 -9.13
N VAL A 251 5.93 13.60 -7.85
CA VAL A 251 5.52 14.54 -6.80
C VAL A 251 6.12 15.92 -7.03
N GLN A 252 7.41 16.00 -7.38
CA GLN A 252 8.06 17.28 -7.68
C GLN A 252 7.33 18.02 -8.80
N LYS A 253 7.11 17.36 -9.94
CA LYS A 253 6.50 17.98 -11.11
C LYS A 253 5.02 18.32 -10.90
N ASN A 254 4.24 17.36 -10.42
CA ASN A 254 2.77 17.48 -10.41
C ASN A 254 2.25 18.20 -9.17
N ALA A 255 2.95 18.08 -8.03
CA ALA A 255 2.54 18.72 -6.80
C ALA A 255 3.33 20.00 -6.53
N LEU A 256 4.67 19.94 -6.47
CA LEU A 256 5.47 21.10 -6.04
C LEU A 256 5.52 22.18 -7.14
N GLU A 257 5.94 21.83 -8.35
CA GLU A 257 6.12 22.79 -9.45
C GLU A 257 4.78 23.36 -9.92
N SER A 258 3.75 22.51 -10.05
CA SER A 258 2.41 22.97 -10.43
C SER A 258 1.82 23.94 -9.41
N ASN A 259 1.92 23.65 -8.11
CA ASN A 259 1.41 24.56 -7.09
C ASN A 259 2.26 25.82 -6.96
N MET A 260 3.58 25.73 -7.12
CA MET A 260 4.43 26.92 -7.17
C MET A 260 4.03 27.85 -8.31
N ALA A 261 3.71 27.32 -9.49
CA ALA A 261 3.20 28.12 -10.60
C ALA A 261 1.86 28.80 -10.26
N THR A 262 0.92 28.06 -9.67
CA THR A 262 -0.36 28.60 -9.21
C THR A 262 -0.18 29.69 -8.15
N LEU A 263 0.69 29.48 -7.16
CA LEU A 263 0.98 30.46 -6.11
C LEU A 263 1.61 31.72 -6.69
N ARG A 264 2.48 31.61 -7.70
CA ARG A 264 3.07 32.77 -8.37
C ARG A 264 2.01 33.60 -9.09
N ILE A 265 1.10 32.95 -9.81
CA ILE A 265 -0.02 33.63 -10.50
C ILE A 265 -0.93 34.31 -9.47
N THR A 266 -1.27 33.62 -8.38
CA THR A 266 -2.06 34.20 -7.29
C THR A 266 -1.36 35.40 -6.67
N GLN A 267 -0.05 35.32 -6.45
CA GLN A 267 0.75 36.44 -5.93
C GLN A 267 0.74 37.63 -6.90
N GLU A 268 0.94 37.41 -8.20
CA GLU A 268 0.86 38.46 -9.23
C GLU A 268 -0.53 39.14 -9.22
N ASN A 269 -1.60 38.35 -9.14
CA ASN A 269 -2.97 38.86 -9.07
C ASN A 269 -3.25 39.66 -7.78
N LEU A 270 -2.74 39.20 -6.63
CA LEU A 270 -2.89 39.89 -5.35
C LEU A 270 -2.14 41.23 -5.35
N ILE A 271 -0.92 41.27 -5.88
CA ILE A 271 -0.15 42.51 -6.02
C ILE A 271 -0.87 43.49 -6.96
N ALA A 272 -1.44 43.00 -8.07
CA ALA A 272 -2.22 43.84 -8.97
C ALA A 272 -3.48 44.40 -8.29
N ALA A 273 -4.21 43.58 -7.55
CA ALA A 273 -5.38 44.02 -6.79
C ALA A 273 -5.00 45.03 -5.70
N GLU A 274 -3.91 44.80 -4.98
CA GLU A 274 -3.37 45.74 -3.98
C GLU A 274 -2.98 47.08 -4.63
N SER A 275 -2.33 47.06 -5.80
CA SER A 275 -1.99 48.27 -6.55
C SER A 275 -3.23 49.06 -6.93
N VAL A 276 -4.28 48.39 -7.44
CA VAL A 276 -5.54 49.07 -7.81
C VAL A 276 -6.20 49.73 -6.60
N ILE A 277 -6.26 49.04 -5.46
CA ILE A 277 -6.83 49.60 -4.23
C ILE A 277 -6.00 50.81 -3.78
N ARG A 278 -4.68 50.63 -3.66
CA ARG A 278 -3.78 51.69 -3.21
C ARG A 278 -3.80 52.92 -4.13
N ASP A 279 -3.81 52.71 -5.44
CA ASP A 279 -3.83 53.79 -6.42
C ASP A 279 -5.18 54.50 -6.44
N SER A 280 -6.30 53.78 -6.22
CA SER A 280 -7.63 54.38 -6.05
C SER A 280 -7.70 55.25 -4.79
N ASP A 281 -7.24 54.72 -3.66
CA ASP A 281 -7.20 55.45 -2.39
C ASP A 281 -6.30 56.69 -2.49
N LEU A 282 -5.15 56.55 -3.16
CA LEU A 282 -4.24 57.68 -3.42
C LEU A 282 -4.89 58.72 -4.35
N ALA A 283 -5.57 58.29 -5.41
CA ALA A 283 -6.25 59.20 -6.32
C ALA A 283 -7.38 59.98 -5.62
N GLU A 284 -8.15 59.34 -4.74
CA GLU A 284 -9.16 59.99 -3.91
C GLU A 284 -8.53 61.03 -2.97
N GLU A 285 -7.44 60.67 -2.28
CA GLU A 285 -6.74 61.58 -1.37
C GLU A 285 -6.12 62.77 -2.12
N VAL A 286 -5.51 62.54 -3.29
CA VAL A 286 -4.97 63.60 -4.15
C VAL A 286 -6.07 64.51 -4.67
N ALA A 287 -7.24 63.97 -5.04
CA ALA A 287 -8.39 64.77 -5.46
C ALA A 287 -8.93 65.64 -4.33
N ASN A 288 -9.07 65.08 -3.13
CA ASN A 288 -9.47 65.82 -1.93
C ASN A 288 -8.45 66.90 -1.56
N TYR A 289 -7.16 66.57 -1.56
CA TYR A 289 -6.07 67.52 -1.32
C TYR A 289 -6.11 68.68 -2.34
N THR A 290 -6.26 68.37 -3.62
CA THR A 290 -6.36 69.38 -4.70
C THR A 290 -7.60 70.26 -4.54
N LYS A 291 -8.75 69.67 -4.20
CA LYS A 291 -9.98 70.41 -3.89
C LYS A 291 -9.77 71.36 -2.72
N HIS A 292 -9.12 70.91 -1.64
CA HIS A 292 -8.79 71.76 -0.50
C HIS A 292 -7.85 72.90 -0.89
N LEU A 293 -6.81 72.65 -1.69
CA LEU A 293 -5.93 73.69 -2.21
C LEU A 293 -6.70 74.75 -3.01
N ILE A 294 -7.54 74.33 -3.97
CA ILE A 294 -8.36 75.25 -4.77
C ILE A 294 -9.31 76.06 -3.88
N LEU A 295 -9.94 75.43 -2.88
CA LEU A 295 -10.80 76.14 -1.93
C LEU A 295 -10.02 77.17 -1.12
N THR A 296 -8.82 76.85 -0.66
CA THR A 296 -7.97 77.79 0.08
C THR A 296 -7.51 78.96 -0.79
N GLU A 297 -7.14 78.72 -2.05
CA GLU A 297 -6.75 79.76 -3.00
C GLU A 297 -7.94 80.63 -3.40
N ALA A 298 -9.11 80.02 -3.64
CA ALA A 298 -10.35 80.74 -3.93
C ALA A 298 -10.82 81.58 -2.72
N ALA A 299 -10.70 81.07 -1.49
CA ALA A 299 -11.01 81.83 -0.28
C ALA A 299 -10.07 83.04 -0.12
N ALA A 300 -8.77 82.86 -0.41
CA ALA A 300 -7.79 83.94 -0.40
C ALA A 300 -8.10 84.99 -1.49
N ALA A 301 -8.41 84.57 -2.72
CA ALA A 301 -8.78 85.45 -3.82
C ALA A 301 -10.12 86.18 -3.56
N ALA A 302 -11.12 85.49 -3.01
CA ALA A 302 -12.39 86.08 -2.61
C ALA A 302 -12.19 87.11 -1.50
N SER A 303 -11.37 86.81 -0.49
CA SER A 303 -11.00 87.77 0.57
C SER A 303 -10.29 88.99 0.00
N ALA A 304 -9.36 88.80 -0.94
CA ALA A 304 -8.70 89.89 -1.65
C ALA A 304 -9.68 90.72 -2.51
N GLN A 305 -10.69 90.10 -3.12
CA GLN A 305 -11.73 90.78 -3.88
C GLN A 305 -12.67 91.59 -2.98
N THR A 306 -13.11 91.04 -1.84
CA THR A 306 -13.94 91.75 -0.84
C THR A 306 -13.19 92.98 -0.31
N ASN A 307 -11.91 92.85 0.04
CA ASN A 307 -11.08 93.98 0.46
C ASN A 307 -10.92 95.07 -0.64
N ARG A 308 -11.08 94.72 -1.92
CA ARG A 308 -11.07 95.69 -3.03
C ARG A 308 -12.44 96.31 -3.31
N MET A 309 -13.55 95.65 -2.94
CA MET A 309 -14.89 96.23 -3.07
C MET A 309 -15.14 97.34 -2.04
N ASP A 310 -14.53 97.26 -0.85
CA ASP A 310 -14.66 98.30 0.20
C ASP A 310 -14.30 99.73 -0.27
N PRO A 311 -13.19 99.99 -0.99
CA PRO A 311 -12.89 101.33 -1.51
C PRO A 311 -13.77 101.80 -2.68
N ASP A 312 -14.31 100.90 -3.51
CA ASP A 312 -15.20 101.29 -4.62
C ASP A 312 -16.61 101.66 -4.14
N VAL A 313 -17.10 101.03 -3.07
CA VAL A 313 -18.35 101.43 -2.39
C VAL A 313 -18.16 102.77 -1.67
N LEU A 314 -16.99 103.01 -1.05
CA LEU A 314 -16.65 104.32 -0.49
C LEU A 314 -16.60 105.42 -1.57
N ARG A 315 -16.12 105.12 -2.79
CA ARG A 315 -16.18 106.08 -3.91
C ARG A 315 -17.62 106.36 -4.35
N LEU A 316 -18.51 105.37 -4.35
CA LEU A 316 -19.94 105.56 -4.66
C LEU A 316 -20.69 106.36 -3.57
N LEU A 317 -20.39 106.13 -2.29
CA LEU A 317 -20.98 106.89 -1.17
C LEU A 317 -20.45 108.33 -1.07
N ILE A 318 -19.21 108.59 -1.50
CA ILE A 318 -18.63 109.94 -1.52
C ILE A 318 -19.11 110.74 -2.76
N ASN A 319 -19.49 110.10 -3.87
CA ASN A 319 -19.97 110.76 -5.09
C ASN A 319 -21.51 110.98 -5.19
N HIS A 320 -22.27 110.70 -4.13
CA HIS A 320 -23.71 110.96 -4.09
C HIS A 320 -24.10 111.83 -2.89
N ARG A 321 -23.52 113.05 -2.84
CA ARG A 321 -23.96 114.15 -1.97
C ARG A 321 -24.53 115.28 -2.82
#